data_AF-A0A0Q8DQ62-F1
#
_entry.id   AF-A0A0Q8DQ62-F1
#
_cell.length_a   1.000
_cell.length_b   1.000
_cell.length_c   1.000
_cell.angle_alpha   90.00
_cell.angle_beta   90.00
_cell.angle_gamma   90.00
#
_symmetry.space_group_name_H-M   'P 1'
#
loop_
_entity.id
_entity.type
_entity.pdbx_description
1 polymer ?
#
loop_
_entity_poly.entity_id
_entity_poly.type
_entity_poly.pdbx_seq_one_letter_code
_entity_poly.pdbx_strand_id
1 'polypeptide(L)'
;MTTQPRIPLDDLTSDALDALYDERDQYRADCQKWAGAVVSAEKVRRADAADADRYEGELLQRIANLEADVVRLTAGQCVDSRAMCEKHHLPPVTDCPYPRCRAARATGRAATA
;
A
#
# COMPACT_ATOMS: atom_id res chain seq x y z
N MET A 1 -13.82 3.52 -49.68
CA MET A 1 -15.11 3.40 -50.41
C MET A 1 -15.85 2.25 -49.78
N THR A 2 -16.89 2.53 -48.99
CA THR A 2 -17.73 1.47 -48.41
C THR A 2 -18.67 0.97 -49.50
N THR A 3 -18.45 -0.27 -49.94
CA THR A 3 -19.31 -0.96 -50.90
C THR A 3 -20.60 -1.37 -50.19
N GLN A 4 -21.45 -0.40 -49.85
CA GLN A 4 -22.78 -0.72 -49.35
C GLN A 4 -23.64 -1.21 -50.52
N PRO A 5 -24.17 -2.44 -50.47
CA PRO A 5 -25.10 -2.92 -51.48
C PRO A 5 -26.31 -2.00 -51.53
N ARG A 6 -26.59 -1.41 -52.70
CA ARG A 6 -27.79 -0.59 -52.92
C ARG A 6 -28.93 -1.53 -53.28
N ILE A 7 -29.87 -1.69 -52.35
CA ILE A 7 -31.12 -2.41 -52.60
C ILE A 7 -32.01 -1.47 -53.43
N PRO A 8 -32.50 -1.88 -54.61
CA PRO A 8 -33.48 -1.10 -55.38
C PRO A 8 -34.70 -0.82 -54.50
N LEU A 9 -35.18 0.43 -54.49
CA LEU A 9 -36.30 0.84 -53.62
C LEU A 9 -37.59 0.04 -53.91
N ASP A 10 -37.72 -0.46 -55.14
CA ASP A 10 -38.86 -1.23 -55.64
C ASP A 10 -38.87 -2.70 -55.13
N ASP A 11 -37.74 -3.21 -54.62
CA ASP A 11 -37.60 -4.55 -54.03
C ASP A 11 -37.68 -4.53 -52.49
N LEU A 12 -37.87 -3.36 -51.87
CA LEU A 12 -37.99 -3.21 -50.43
C LEU A 12 -39.44 -3.45 -50.00
N THR A 13 -39.78 -4.71 -49.76
CA THR A 13 -41.06 -5.06 -49.12
C THR A 13 -41.16 -4.41 -47.74
N SER A 14 -42.38 -4.10 -47.28
CA SER A 14 -42.62 -3.52 -45.95
C SER A 14 -41.92 -4.34 -44.86
N ASP A 15 -41.98 -5.67 -44.95
CA ASP A 15 -41.38 -6.60 -43.99
C ASP A 15 -39.85 -6.49 -43.94
N ALA A 16 -39.19 -6.25 -45.08
CA ALA A 16 -37.75 -6.05 -45.13
C ALA A 16 -37.32 -4.72 -44.52
N LEU A 17 -38.16 -3.68 -44.65
CA LEU A 17 -37.92 -2.38 -44.02
C LEU A 17 -38.14 -2.44 -42.51
N ASP A 18 -39.17 -3.16 -42.05
CA ASP A 18 -39.46 -3.38 -40.64
C ASP A 18 -38.30 -4.14 -39.96
N ALA A 19 -37.79 -5.20 -40.60
CA ALA A 19 -36.63 -5.94 -40.09
C ALA A 19 -35.37 -5.06 -39.93
N LEU A 20 -35.13 -4.12 -40.86
CA LEU A 20 -34.02 -3.17 -40.75
C LEU A 20 -34.21 -2.15 -39.63
N TYR A 21 -35.46 -1.74 -39.36
CA TYR A 21 -35.76 -0.86 -38.23
C TYR A 21 -35.60 -1.59 -36.89
N ASP A 22 -36.04 -2.84 -36.80
CA ASP A 22 -35.85 -3.68 -35.63
C ASP A 22 -34.35 -3.89 -35.35
N GLU A 23 -33.56 -4.21 -36.38
CA GLU A 23 -32.10 -4.36 -36.25
C GLU A 23 -31.43 -3.05 -35.79
N ARG A 24 -31.82 -1.91 -36.37
CA ARG A 24 -31.31 -0.59 -35.95
C ARG A 24 -31.62 -0.31 -34.49
N ASP A 25 -32.84 -0.59 -34.05
CA ASP A 25 -33.27 -0.28 -32.69
C ASP A 25 -32.62 -1.23 -31.68
N GLN A 26 -32.39 -2.49 -32.07
CA GLN A 26 -31.56 -3.42 -31.32
C GLN A 26 -30.11 -2.91 -31.17
N TYR A 27 -29.46 -2.48 -32.25
CA TYR A 27 -28.10 -1.92 -32.14
C TYR A 27 -28.05 -0.66 -31.29
N ARG A 28 -29.07 0.20 -31.35
CA ARG A 28 -29.15 1.39 -30.46
C ARG A 28 -29.26 0.98 -29.00
N ALA A 29 -30.10 0.00 -28.69
CA ALA A 29 -30.25 -0.53 -27.34
C ALA A 29 -28.93 -1.13 -26.83
N ASP A 30 -28.22 -1.89 -27.67
CA ASP A 30 -26.93 -2.49 -27.33
C ASP A 30 -25.85 -1.43 -27.12
N CYS A 31 -25.76 -0.42 -28.01
CA CYS A 31 -24.85 0.71 -27.84
C CYS A 31 -25.12 1.45 -26.51
N GLN A 32 -26.39 1.69 -26.17
CA GLN A 32 -26.76 2.34 -24.92
C GLN A 32 -26.37 1.49 -23.70
N LYS A 33 -26.61 0.17 -23.76
CA LYS A 33 -26.23 -0.78 -22.72
C LYS A 33 -24.71 -0.79 -22.51
N TRP A 34 -23.92 -0.89 -23.57
CA TRP A 34 -22.46 -0.88 -23.49
C TRP A 34 -21.91 0.46 -23.02
N ALA A 35 -22.49 1.58 -23.43
CA ALA A 35 -22.12 2.90 -22.91
C ALA A 35 -22.32 2.97 -21.39
N GLY A 36 -23.46 2.47 -20.89
CA GLY A 36 -23.72 2.38 -19.45
C GLY A 36 -22.73 1.47 -18.71
N ALA A 37 -22.37 0.34 -19.30
CA ALA A 37 -21.39 -0.59 -18.73
C ALA A 37 -19.99 0.05 -18.63
N VAL A 38 -19.53 0.75 -19.68
CA VAL A 38 -18.23 1.44 -19.69
C VAL A 38 -18.18 2.53 -18.63
N VAL A 39 -19.22 3.36 -18.51
CA VAL A 39 -19.30 4.40 -17.47
C VAL A 39 -19.25 3.78 -16.07
N SER A 40 -19.94 2.66 -15.86
CA SER A 40 -19.95 1.97 -14.57
C SER A 40 -18.58 1.37 -14.23
N ALA A 41 -17.93 0.72 -15.21
CA ALA A 41 -16.58 0.17 -15.04
C ALA A 41 -15.56 1.26 -14.73
N GLU A 42 -15.66 2.43 -15.37
CA GLU A 42 -14.78 3.56 -15.09
C GLU A 42 -14.97 4.12 -13.67
N LYS A 43 -16.21 4.17 -13.18
CA LYS A 43 -16.48 4.57 -11.79
C LYS A 43 -15.83 3.62 -10.80
N VAL A 44 -15.94 2.30 -11.02
CA VAL A 44 -15.30 1.28 -10.18
C VAL A 44 -13.79 1.46 -10.19
N ARG A 45 -13.17 1.56 -11.38
CA ARG A 45 -11.71 1.79 -11.51
C ARG A 45 -11.24 3.02 -10.73
N ARG A 46 -11.98 4.11 -10.77
CA ARG A 46 -11.62 5.34 -10.02
C ARG A 46 -11.76 5.17 -8.51
N ALA A 47 -12.79 4.47 -8.05
CA ALA A 47 -12.96 4.17 -6.63
C ALA A 47 -11.81 3.28 -6.13
N ASP A 48 -11.49 2.22 -6.86
CA ASP A 48 -10.40 1.30 -6.53
C ASP A 48 -9.05 2.02 -6.48
N ALA A 49 -8.78 2.92 -7.44
CA ALA A 49 -7.56 3.74 -7.45
C ALA A 49 -7.48 4.66 -6.22
N ALA A 50 -8.59 5.35 -5.88
CA ALA A 50 -8.62 6.22 -4.72
C ALA A 50 -8.47 5.48 -3.39
N ASP A 51 -8.98 4.26 -3.29
CA ASP A 51 -8.80 3.40 -2.12
C ASP A 51 -7.37 2.85 -2.04
N ALA A 52 -6.75 2.51 -3.17
CA ALA A 52 -5.34 2.10 -3.23
C ALA A 52 -4.40 3.23 -2.77
N ASP A 53 -4.60 4.46 -3.27
CA ASP A 53 -3.82 5.64 -2.87
C ASP A 53 -3.96 5.91 -1.36
N ARG A 54 -5.17 5.78 -0.81
CA ARG A 54 -5.42 5.95 0.62
C ARG A 54 -4.67 4.90 1.44
N TYR A 55 -4.78 3.64 1.05
CA TYR A 55 -4.14 2.54 1.76
C TYR A 55 -2.61 2.64 1.71
N GLU A 56 -2.04 3.04 0.57
CA GLU A 56 -0.61 3.34 0.45
C GLU A 56 -0.19 4.45 1.43
N GLY A 57 -0.95 5.55 1.49
CA GLY A 57 -0.69 6.63 2.44
C GLY A 57 -0.72 6.18 3.91
N GLU A 58 -1.71 5.37 4.29
CA GLU A 58 -1.82 4.79 5.63
C GLU A 58 -0.63 3.88 5.97
N LEU A 59 -0.18 3.05 5.02
CA LEU A 59 0.98 2.18 5.20
C LEU A 59 2.27 2.98 5.35
N LEU A 60 2.49 4.00 4.51
CA LEU A 60 3.67 4.87 4.61
C LEU A 60 3.71 5.59 5.96
N GLN A 61 2.56 6.10 6.42
CA GLN A 61 2.47 6.72 7.75
C GLN A 61 2.75 5.71 8.86
N ARG A 62 2.28 4.47 8.73
CA ARG A 62 2.54 3.41 9.70
C ARG A 62 4.02 3.03 9.76
N ILE A 63 4.67 2.95 8.61
CA ILE A 63 6.13 2.71 8.49
C ILE A 63 6.88 3.83 9.21
N ALA A 64 6.59 5.10 8.90
CA ALA A 64 7.26 6.24 9.52
C ALA A 64 7.11 6.23 11.06
N ASN A 65 5.92 5.90 11.56
CA ASN A 65 5.68 5.78 13.01
C ASN A 65 6.50 4.63 13.63
N LEU A 66 6.56 3.48 12.97
CA LEU A 66 7.34 2.32 13.44
C LEU A 66 8.85 2.62 13.43
N GLU A 67 9.35 3.28 12.40
CA GLU A 67 10.75 3.70 12.33
C GLU A 67 11.11 4.65 13.48
N ALA A 68 10.25 5.63 13.77
CA ALA A 68 10.43 6.53 14.91
C ALA A 68 10.43 5.77 16.24
N ASP A 69 9.53 4.80 16.41
CA ASP A 69 9.48 3.95 17.60
C ASP A 69 10.73 3.09 17.75
N VAL A 70 11.24 2.50 16.66
CA VAL A 70 12.50 1.73 16.67
C VAL A 70 13.65 2.61 17.13
N VAL A 71 13.79 3.83 16.59
CA VAL A 71 14.84 4.77 17.00
C VAL A 71 14.73 5.09 18.49
N ARG A 72 13.52 5.40 18.96
CA ARG A 72 13.24 5.73 20.38
C ARG A 72 13.57 4.56 21.31
N LEU A 73 13.09 3.36 20.99
CA LEU A 73 13.31 2.17 21.81
C LEU A 73 14.79 1.75 21.82
N THR A 74 15.47 1.84 20.67
CA THR A 74 16.91 1.55 20.57
C THR A 74 17.72 2.53 21.41
N ALA A 75 17.40 3.83 21.35
CA ALA A 75 18.05 4.83 22.20
C ALA A 75 17.82 4.54 23.69
N GLY A 76 16.60 4.18 24.08
CA GLY A 76 16.27 3.78 25.45
C GLY A 76 17.07 2.56 25.91
N GLN A 77 17.14 1.51 25.10
CA GLN A 77 17.92 0.30 25.42
C GLN A 77 19.42 0.58 25.58
N CYS A 78 19.99 1.49 24.77
CA CYS A 78 21.39 1.89 24.92
C CYS A 78 21.63 2.63 26.24
N VAL A 79 20.72 3.52 26.65
CA VAL A 79 20.77 4.23 27.93
C VAL A 79 20.61 3.26 29.10
N ASP A 80 19.64 2.35 29.03
CA ASP A 80 19.40 1.35 30.06
C ASP A 80 20.59 0.39 30.20
N SER A 81 21.15 -0.06 29.08
CA SER A 81 22.36 -0.90 29.06
C SER A 81 23.54 -0.17 29.70
N ARG A 82 23.73 1.12 29.41
CA ARG A 82 24.77 1.93 30.03
C ARG A 82 24.54 2.09 31.54
N ALA A 83 23.33 2.43 31.95
CA ALA A 83 22.97 2.58 33.37
C ALA A 83 23.16 1.27 34.15
N MET A 84 22.83 0.13 33.53
CA MET A 84 23.07 -1.19 34.08
C MET A 84 24.56 -1.50 34.21
N CYS A 85 25.36 -1.19 33.19
CA CYS A 85 26.81 -1.30 33.26
C CYS A 85 27.39 -0.43 34.40
N GLU A 86 27.03 0.86 34.47
CA GLU A 86 27.48 1.77 35.51
C GLU A 86 27.09 1.28 36.92
N LYS A 87 25.86 0.78 37.10
CA LYS A 87 25.42 0.16 38.36
C LYS A 87 26.20 -1.09 38.72
N HIS A 88 26.45 -1.98 37.76
CA HIS A 88 27.25 -3.19 37.97
C HIS A 88 28.71 -2.85 38.33
N HIS A 89 29.19 -1.68 37.94
CA HIS A 89 30.55 -1.22 38.17
C HIS A 89 30.76 -0.38 39.45
N LEU A 90 29.68 0.02 40.16
CA LEU A 90 29.76 0.79 41.41
C LEU A 90 30.42 -0.01 42.55
N PRO A 91 29.99 -1.26 42.86
CA PRO A 91 30.78 -2.21 43.64
C PRO A 91 31.43 -3.24 42.71
N PRO A 92 32.74 -3.54 42.83
CA PRO A 92 33.34 -4.62 42.06
C PRO A 92 32.77 -5.98 42.48
N VAL A 93 31.79 -6.49 41.72
CA VAL A 93 31.16 -7.81 41.93
C VAL A 93 32.20 -8.91 41.76
N THR A 94 32.29 -9.88 42.68
CA THR A 94 33.17 -11.07 42.63
C THR A 94 32.92 -11.91 41.37
N ASP A 95 33.96 -12.48 40.77
CA ASP A 95 33.98 -13.22 39.49
C ASP A 95 33.33 -12.61 38.22
N CYS A 96 33.06 -11.30 38.19
CA CYS A 96 32.64 -10.63 36.97
C CYS A 96 33.60 -10.89 35.77
N PRO A 97 33.08 -11.39 34.62
CA PRO A 97 33.90 -11.75 33.47
C PRO A 97 34.47 -10.52 32.72
N TYR A 98 33.88 -9.34 32.89
CA TYR A 98 34.25 -8.13 32.15
C TYR A 98 35.63 -7.58 32.57
N PRO A 99 36.53 -7.27 31.61
CA PRO A 99 37.89 -6.80 31.90
C PRO A 99 37.96 -5.55 32.80
N ARG A 100 37.01 -4.61 32.65
CA ARG A 100 36.92 -3.38 33.45
C ARG A 100 36.69 -3.64 34.95
N CYS A 101 35.81 -4.59 35.29
CA CYS A 101 35.60 -5.01 36.69
C CYS A 101 36.85 -5.68 37.27
N ARG A 102 37.57 -6.46 36.46
CA ARG A 102 38.80 -7.16 36.86
C ARG A 102 39.91 -6.16 37.23
N ALA A 103 40.07 -5.10 36.45
CA ALA A 103 41.01 -4.00 36.71
C ALA A 103 40.63 -3.16 37.94
N ALA A 104 39.33 -2.84 38.11
CA ALA A 104 38.83 -2.13 39.29
C ALA A 104 39.08 -2.90 40.60
N ARG A 105 38.89 -4.23 40.59
CA ARG A 105 39.25 -5.07 41.74
C ARG A 105 40.73 -5.03 42.08
N ALA A 106 41.60 -5.14 41.07
CA ALA A 106 43.04 -5.17 41.28
C ALA A 106 43.58 -3.88 41.94
N THR A 107 42.87 -2.76 41.76
CA THR A 107 43.30 -1.43 42.24
C THR A 107 42.55 -0.94 43.47
N GLY A 108 41.52 -1.67 43.94
CA GLY A 108 40.68 -1.27 45.07
C GLY A 108 39.88 0.02 44.84
N ARG A 109 39.80 0.51 43.60
CA ARG A 109 39.07 1.72 43.21
C ARG A 109 37.83 1.32 42.40
N ALA A 110 36.76 2.11 42.50
CA ALA A 110 35.58 1.93 41.65
C ALA A 110 35.99 1.98 40.17
N ALA A 111 35.34 1.19 39.32
CA ALA A 111 35.60 1.22 37.88
C ALA A 111 35.07 2.56 37.34
N THR A 112 35.94 3.55 37.16
CA THR A 112 35.55 4.83 36.58
C THR A 112 35.35 4.69 35.07
N ALA A 113 34.36 5.42 34.54
CA ALA A 113 33.82 5.33 33.19
C ALA A 113 34.87 5.45 32.06
#